data_AF-A0A1G6YXK2-F1
#
_entry.id   AF-A0A1G6YXK2-F1
#
_cell.length_a   1.000
_cell.length_b   1.000
_cell.length_c   1.000
_cell.angle_alpha   90.00
_cell.angle_beta   90.00
_cell.angle_gamma   90.00
#
_symmetry.space_group_name_H-M   'P 1'
#
loop_
_entity.id
_entity.type
_entity.pdbx_description
1 polymer ?
#
loop_
_entity_poly.entity_id
_entity_poly.type
_entity_poly.pdbx_seq_one_letter_code
_entity_poly.pdbx_strand_id
1 'polypeptide(L)'
;MKSTNLNIEAPKNAVVHYTTDGSTPKISSAKYTKPIYIDKTQTVKAAIFGANGRMGDVFTANYVQTDYVDAVSLKNPKPGLSFSYYPKFYKVVNLISEADKTKTATTAAIEIPVEDKAGSFATRHKGYFYAAEDGIYSFFLRSDDGSVLKIQNKTLVDNDGMHFAIEKSAQIALKKGYHPFELLFLEGGGGYTLQLEYSVGSAKRKAVSAADFVVE
;
A
#
# COMPACT_ATOMS: atom_id res chain seq x y z
N MET A 1 -11.78 1.30 -10.15
CA MET A 1 -11.56 2.17 -11.31
C MET A 1 -12.60 1.86 -12.39
N LYS A 2 -13.36 2.84 -12.88
CA LYS A 2 -14.29 2.62 -14.01
C LYS A 2 -13.54 2.44 -15.33
N SER A 3 -12.52 3.27 -15.58
CA SER A 3 -11.55 3.10 -16.66
C SER A 3 -10.29 3.94 -16.45
N THR A 4 -9.22 3.66 -17.21
CA THR A 4 -8.00 4.48 -17.30
C THR A 4 -7.30 4.30 -18.64
N ASN A 5 -6.26 5.09 -18.89
CA ASN A 5 -5.35 4.92 -20.00
C ASN A 5 -3.97 4.51 -19.49
N LEU A 6 -3.45 3.39 -19.99
CA LEU A 6 -2.05 3.01 -19.81
C LEU A 6 -1.20 3.73 -20.84
N ASN A 7 -0.31 4.59 -20.35
CA ASN A 7 0.74 5.23 -21.13
C ASN A 7 2.03 4.42 -21.00
N ILE A 8 2.68 4.12 -22.13
CA ILE A 8 3.99 3.48 -22.19
C ILE A 8 4.99 4.50 -22.72
N GLU A 9 6.04 4.75 -21.94
CA GLU A 9 7.20 5.51 -22.37
C GLU A 9 8.30 4.52 -22.78
N ALA A 10 8.89 4.75 -23.95
CA ALA A 10 9.93 3.89 -24.50
C ALA A 10 11.06 4.74 -25.10
N PRO A 11 12.29 4.22 -25.19
CA PRO A 11 13.39 4.90 -25.85
C PRO A 11 13.03 5.34 -27.28
N LYS A 12 13.64 6.44 -27.74
CA LYS A 12 13.42 6.95 -29.09
C LYS A 12 13.70 5.86 -30.14
N ASN A 13 12.77 5.70 -31.09
CA ASN A 13 12.76 4.68 -32.15
C ASN A 13 12.50 3.23 -31.71
N ALA A 14 12.21 2.98 -30.42
CA ALA A 14 11.77 1.65 -29.98
C ALA A 14 10.36 1.35 -30.51
N VAL A 15 10.15 0.12 -30.99
CA VAL A 15 8.82 -0.38 -31.35
C VAL A 15 8.32 -1.24 -30.20
N VAL A 16 7.25 -0.78 -29.54
CA VAL A 16 6.58 -1.53 -28.48
C VAL A 16 5.41 -2.30 -29.06
N HIS A 17 5.35 -3.60 -28.79
CA HIS A 17 4.18 -4.43 -29.03
C HIS A 17 3.57 -4.89 -27.72
N TYR A 18 2.25 -5.05 -27.70
CA TYR A 18 1.51 -5.39 -26.49
C TYR A 18 0.35 -6.35 -26.74
N THR A 19 -0.12 -6.95 -25.65
CA THR A 19 -1.30 -7.81 -25.55
C THR A 19 -2.10 -7.36 -24.33
N THR A 20 -3.42 -7.57 -24.35
CA THR A 20 -4.33 -7.16 -23.26
C THR A 20 -5.01 -8.35 -22.58
N ASP A 21 -4.67 -9.57 -23.00
CA ASP A 21 -5.21 -10.83 -22.50
C ASP A 21 -4.19 -11.60 -21.64
N GLY A 22 -3.04 -10.99 -21.34
CA GLY A 22 -1.95 -11.59 -20.59
C GLY A 22 -1.05 -12.56 -21.38
N SER A 23 -1.30 -12.76 -22.68
CA SER A 23 -0.40 -13.55 -23.54
C SER A 23 0.93 -12.83 -23.77
N THR A 24 2.02 -13.55 -24.06
CA THR A 24 3.32 -12.93 -24.36
C THR A 24 3.25 -12.15 -25.69
N PRO A 25 3.68 -10.87 -25.74
CA PRO A 25 3.70 -10.12 -26.98
C PRO A 25 4.59 -10.78 -28.04
N LYS A 26 4.19 -10.63 -29.31
CA LYS A 26 4.95 -11.03 -30.49
C LYS A 26 5.14 -9.82 -31.39
N ILE A 27 6.06 -9.89 -32.36
CA ILE A 27 6.22 -8.83 -33.36
C ILE A 27 4.94 -8.61 -34.20
N SER A 28 4.06 -9.61 -34.27
CA SER A 28 2.74 -9.51 -34.90
C SER A 28 1.63 -8.99 -33.98
N SER A 29 1.90 -8.82 -32.68
CA SER A 29 0.93 -8.25 -31.74
C SER A 29 0.67 -6.77 -32.01
N ALA A 30 -0.36 -6.20 -31.38
CA ALA A 30 -0.70 -4.79 -31.56
C ALA A 30 0.49 -3.88 -31.22
N LYS A 31 0.77 -2.91 -32.11
CA LYS A 31 1.82 -1.91 -31.89
C LYS A 31 1.28 -0.78 -31.02
N TYR A 32 2.02 -0.42 -29.98
CA TYR A 32 1.70 0.73 -29.15
C TYR A 32 1.97 2.03 -29.93
N THR A 33 0.90 2.78 -30.19
CA THR A 33 0.93 4.05 -30.93
C THR A 33 0.15 5.17 -30.24
N LYS A 34 -0.71 4.79 -29.29
CA LYS A 34 -1.53 5.65 -28.45
C LYS A 34 -1.79 4.93 -27.12
N PRO A 35 -2.24 5.65 -26.08
CA PRO A 35 -2.53 5.05 -24.79
C PRO A 35 -3.53 3.88 -24.90
N ILE A 36 -3.31 2.84 -24.10
CA ILE A 36 -4.16 1.65 -24.09
C ILE A 36 -5.31 1.90 -23.13
N TYR A 37 -6.55 1.92 -23.65
CA TYR A 37 -7.74 2.09 -22.84
C TYR A 37 -8.04 0.82 -22.05
N ILE A 38 -8.24 0.97 -20.74
CA ILE A 38 -8.53 -0.11 -19.79
C ILE A 38 -9.87 0.18 -19.13
N ASP A 39 -10.86 -0.67 -19.34
CA ASP A 39 -12.23 -0.52 -18.80
C ASP A 39 -12.74 -1.78 -18.08
N LYS A 40 -11.89 -2.80 -17.95
CA LYS A 40 -12.18 -4.06 -17.27
C LYS A 40 -10.93 -4.65 -16.63
N THR A 41 -11.12 -5.66 -15.78
CA THR A 41 -10.02 -6.48 -15.27
C THR A 41 -9.31 -7.16 -16.44
N GLN A 42 -8.01 -6.89 -16.58
CA GLN A 42 -7.19 -7.45 -17.64
C GLN A 42 -5.70 -7.34 -17.30
N THR A 43 -4.90 -8.20 -17.95
CA THR A 43 -3.44 -8.13 -17.86
C THR A 43 -2.91 -7.60 -19.17
N VAL A 44 -2.20 -6.46 -19.10
CA VAL A 44 -1.45 -5.93 -20.23
C VAL A 44 -0.01 -6.40 -20.14
N LYS A 45 0.49 -6.99 -21.22
CA LYS A 45 1.93 -7.25 -21.37
C LYS A 45 2.47 -6.45 -22.53
N ALA A 46 3.65 -5.87 -22.38
CA ALA A 46 4.32 -5.10 -23.41
C ALA A 46 5.80 -5.44 -23.47
N ALA A 47 6.36 -5.44 -24.69
CA ALA A 47 7.79 -5.64 -24.90
C ALA A 47 8.27 -4.78 -26.08
N ILE A 48 9.53 -4.35 -26.01
CA ILE A 48 10.22 -3.70 -27.12
C ILE A 48 10.72 -4.78 -28.09
N PHE A 49 10.56 -4.55 -29.39
CA PHE A 49 11.11 -5.39 -30.45
C PHE A 49 12.18 -4.63 -31.23
N GLY A 50 13.35 -5.24 -31.37
CA GLY A 50 14.41 -4.74 -32.24
C GLY A 50 14.09 -4.96 -33.72
N ALA A 51 14.80 -4.27 -34.62
CA ALA A 51 14.61 -4.39 -36.07
C ALA A 51 14.84 -5.83 -36.60
N ASN A 52 15.62 -6.64 -35.90
CA ASN A 52 15.87 -8.06 -36.19
C ASN A 52 14.80 -9.01 -35.61
N GLY A 53 13.72 -8.47 -35.03
CA GLY A 53 12.64 -9.24 -34.43
C GLY A 53 12.92 -9.79 -33.03
N ARG A 54 14.07 -9.49 -32.43
CA ARG A 54 14.36 -9.87 -31.03
C ARG A 54 13.47 -9.10 -30.06
N MET A 55 12.82 -9.84 -29.17
CA MET A 55 12.01 -9.31 -28.07
C MET A 55 12.92 -8.98 -26.88
N GLY A 56 12.75 -7.80 -26.29
CA GLY A 56 13.35 -7.44 -25.00
C GLY A 56 12.54 -7.95 -23.81
N ASP A 57 12.73 -7.31 -22.66
CA ASP A 57 12.01 -7.66 -21.44
C ASP A 57 10.50 -7.45 -21.59
N VAL A 58 9.74 -8.33 -20.93
CA VAL A 58 8.27 -8.27 -20.88
C VAL A 58 7.84 -7.54 -19.63
N PHE A 59 7.28 -6.35 -19.82
CA PHE A 59 6.62 -5.59 -18.76
C PHE A 59 5.19 -6.08 -18.60
N THR A 60 4.77 -6.33 -17.36
CA THR A 60 3.42 -6.80 -17.04
C THR A 60 2.72 -5.78 -16.15
N ALA A 61 1.54 -5.34 -16.56
CA ALA A 61 0.64 -4.51 -15.78
C ALA A 61 -0.69 -5.24 -15.55
N ASN A 62 -1.02 -5.48 -14.28
CA ASN A 62 -2.26 -6.14 -13.88
C ASN A 62 -3.29 -5.09 -13.47
N TYR A 63 -4.41 -5.03 -14.17
CA TYR A 63 -5.51 -4.14 -13.86
C TYR A 63 -6.66 -4.94 -13.25
N VAL A 64 -7.15 -4.47 -12.10
CA VAL A 64 -8.34 -5.01 -11.45
C VAL A 64 -9.40 -3.93 -11.43
N GLN A 65 -10.53 -4.19 -12.09
CA GLN A 65 -11.71 -3.35 -11.98
C GLN A 65 -12.30 -3.53 -10.59
N THR A 66 -12.52 -2.42 -9.89
CA THR A 66 -12.98 -2.40 -8.51
C THR A 66 -13.81 -1.15 -8.27
N ASP A 67 -14.80 -1.21 -7.40
CA ASP A 67 -15.53 -0.03 -6.97
C ASP A 67 -14.72 0.76 -5.95
N TYR A 68 -15.03 2.04 -5.83
CA TYR A 68 -14.51 2.83 -4.72
C TYR A 68 -15.14 2.34 -3.43
N VAL A 69 -14.32 2.11 -2.42
CA VAL A 69 -14.80 1.77 -1.10
C VAL A 69 -15.36 3.02 -0.43
N ASP A 70 -16.58 2.93 0.08
CA ASP A 70 -17.25 4.04 0.76
C ASP A 70 -16.56 4.40 2.07
N ALA A 71 -16.50 5.71 2.32
CA ALA A 71 -16.07 6.25 3.60
C ALA A 71 -17.15 6.07 4.66
N VAL A 72 -16.74 6.05 5.93
CA VAL A 72 -17.65 6.06 7.07
C VAL A 72 -17.91 7.49 7.54
N SER A 73 -19.09 7.70 8.14
CA SER A 73 -19.43 8.95 8.83
C SER A 73 -19.03 8.86 10.30
N LEU A 74 -18.25 9.82 10.77
CA LEU A 74 -17.86 9.97 12.18
C LEU A 74 -18.66 11.13 12.80
N LYS A 75 -19.15 10.95 14.02
CA LYS A 75 -19.87 11.94 14.83
C LYS A 75 -18.94 13.04 15.33
N ASN A 76 -17.81 12.68 15.96
CA ASN A 76 -16.91 13.63 16.63
C ASN A 76 -15.43 13.24 16.43
N PRO A 77 -14.92 13.25 15.19
CA PRO A 77 -13.54 12.88 14.93
C PRO A 77 -12.57 13.84 15.63
N LYS A 78 -11.55 13.29 16.30
CA LYS A 78 -10.46 14.03 16.92
C LYS A 78 -9.13 13.67 16.25
N PRO A 79 -8.20 14.62 16.06
CA PRO A 79 -6.90 14.31 15.46
C PRO A 79 -6.15 13.18 16.19
N GLY A 80 -5.50 12.32 15.42
CA GLY A 80 -4.55 11.32 15.92
C GLY A 80 -4.96 9.86 15.71
N LEU A 81 -4.26 8.96 16.39
CA LEU A 81 -4.42 7.51 16.37
C LEU A 81 -4.40 6.96 17.79
N SER A 82 -5.23 5.96 18.06
CA SER A 82 -5.17 5.15 19.26
C SER A 82 -3.97 4.21 19.16
N PHE A 83 -3.00 4.39 20.05
CA PHE A 83 -1.79 3.59 20.15
C PHE A 83 -1.92 2.56 21.27
N SER A 84 -1.42 1.34 21.05
CA SER A 84 -1.27 0.30 22.07
C SER A 84 0.11 -0.36 21.97
N TYR A 85 0.73 -0.62 23.12
CA TYR A 85 2.06 -1.22 23.25
C TYR A 85 2.01 -2.57 23.97
N TYR A 86 2.75 -3.54 23.44
CA TYR A 86 2.82 -4.92 23.93
C TYR A 86 4.30 -5.31 24.06
N PRO A 87 4.92 -5.23 25.26
CA PRO A 87 6.36 -5.44 25.48
C PRO A 87 6.74 -6.93 25.48
N LYS A 88 6.45 -7.64 24.40
CA LYS A 88 6.69 -9.07 24.25
C LYS A 88 7.03 -9.40 22.79
N PHE A 89 7.83 -10.44 22.62
CA PHE A 89 8.09 -11.03 21.32
C PHE A 89 6.84 -11.72 20.75
N TYR A 90 6.54 -11.46 19.49
CA TYR A 90 5.54 -12.19 18.71
C TYR A 90 6.11 -12.56 17.35
N LYS A 91 5.83 -13.78 16.90
CA LYS A 91 6.30 -14.26 15.59
C LYS A 91 5.54 -13.64 14.41
N VAL A 92 4.26 -13.35 14.61
CA VAL A 92 3.32 -12.80 13.61
C VAL A 92 2.23 -11.97 14.31
N VAL A 93 1.63 -11.00 13.62
CA VAL A 93 0.70 -10.04 14.27
C VAL A 93 -0.55 -10.69 14.84
N ASN A 94 -0.99 -11.83 14.27
CA ASN A 94 -2.18 -12.56 14.74
C ASN A 94 -1.98 -13.25 16.09
N LEU A 95 -0.75 -13.30 16.61
CA LEU A 95 -0.45 -13.82 17.95
C LEU A 95 -0.46 -12.72 19.03
N ILE A 96 -0.60 -11.44 18.66
CA ILE A 96 -0.67 -10.34 19.63
C ILE A 96 -1.87 -10.54 20.54
N SER A 97 -1.61 -10.65 21.85
CA SER A 97 -2.64 -10.84 22.87
C SER A 97 -3.03 -9.52 23.52
N GLU A 98 -4.32 -9.24 23.62
CA GLU A 98 -4.81 -8.05 24.36
C GLU A 98 -4.42 -8.05 25.83
N ALA A 99 -4.22 -9.22 26.43
CA ALA A 99 -3.80 -9.35 27.83
C ALA A 99 -2.36 -8.88 28.07
N ASP A 100 -1.52 -8.85 27.02
CA ASP A 100 -0.12 -8.42 27.11
C ASP A 100 0.04 -6.89 26.91
N LYS A 101 -1.06 -6.14 26.73
CA LYS A 101 -1.04 -4.69 26.53
C LYS A 101 -0.67 -3.97 27.83
N THR A 102 0.35 -3.12 27.79
CA THR A 102 0.82 -2.39 28.99
C THR A 102 0.66 -0.88 28.89
N LYS A 103 0.63 -0.31 27.68
CA LYS A 103 0.48 1.14 27.48
C LYS A 103 -0.51 1.43 26.37
N THR A 104 -1.27 2.50 26.55
CA THR A 104 -2.07 3.13 25.51
C THR A 104 -1.78 4.62 25.45
N ALA A 105 -1.98 5.23 24.29
CA ALA A 105 -1.85 6.67 24.09
C ALA A 105 -2.70 7.11 22.89
N THR A 106 -2.85 8.42 22.72
CA THR A 106 -3.23 9.01 21.43
C THR A 106 -1.99 9.64 20.83
N THR A 107 -1.60 9.22 19.63
CA THR A 107 -0.43 9.77 18.90
C THR A 107 -0.91 10.63 17.75
N ALA A 108 -0.13 11.65 17.37
CA ALA A 108 -0.50 12.49 16.25
C ALA A 108 -0.38 11.73 14.92
N ALA A 109 0.65 10.88 14.80
CA ALA A 109 0.92 10.08 13.61
C ALA A 109 1.33 8.64 13.98
N ILE A 110 2.01 7.94 13.07
CA ILE A 110 2.60 6.62 13.30
C ILE A 110 3.86 6.79 14.16
N GLU A 111 3.68 6.80 15.48
CA GLU A 111 4.72 7.06 16.47
C GLU A 111 4.67 6.03 17.60
N ILE A 112 5.83 5.68 18.15
CA ILE A 112 5.94 4.75 19.28
C ILE A 112 6.40 5.55 20.51
N PRO A 113 5.47 6.16 21.29
CA PRO A 113 5.75 7.06 22.41
C PRO A 113 6.17 6.29 23.68
N VAL A 114 7.23 5.50 23.57
CA VAL A 114 7.80 4.68 24.63
C VAL A 114 9.30 4.93 24.65
N GLU A 115 9.82 5.48 25.76
CA GLU A 115 11.25 5.75 25.92
C GLU A 115 12.02 4.45 26.11
N ASP A 116 11.75 3.74 27.21
CA ASP A 116 12.36 2.45 27.55
C ASP A 116 11.61 1.28 26.90
N LYS A 117 11.85 1.07 25.60
CA LYS A 117 11.25 -0.04 24.85
C LYS A 117 11.84 -1.37 25.31
N ALA A 118 11.00 -2.39 25.41
CA ALA A 118 11.44 -3.77 25.59
C ALA A 118 12.32 -4.22 24.42
N GLY A 119 13.19 -5.22 24.63
CA GLY A 119 14.07 -5.76 23.60
C GLY A 119 13.33 -6.35 22.39
N SER A 120 12.08 -6.79 22.60
CA SER A 120 11.13 -7.13 21.54
C SER A 120 9.76 -6.62 21.97
N PHE A 121 8.95 -6.15 21.02
CA PHE A 121 7.61 -5.65 21.30
C PHE A 121 6.71 -5.71 20.08
N ALA A 122 5.40 -5.53 20.30
CA ALA A 122 4.46 -5.20 19.25
C ALA A 122 3.78 -3.86 19.54
N THR A 123 3.25 -3.25 18.49
CA THR A 123 2.44 -2.04 18.57
C THR A 123 1.19 -2.17 17.70
N ARG A 124 0.15 -1.42 18.08
CA ARG A 124 -1.07 -1.26 17.28
C ARG A 124 -1.43 0.21 17.23
N HIS A 125 -1.59 0.74 16.03
CA HIS A 125 -2.11 2.08 15.76
C HIS A 125 -3.47 1.94 15.10
N LYS A 126 -4.52 2.49 15.69
CA LYS A 126 -5.89 2.33 15.22
C LYS A 126 -6.62 3.67 15.17
N GLY A 127 -7.40 3.89 14.11
CA GLY A 127 -8.21 5.08 13.94
C GLY A 127 -8.83 5.08 12.55
N TYR A 128 -8.79 6.23 11.89
CA TYR A 128 -9.32 6.43 10.56
C TYR A 128 -8.34 7.22 9.72
N PHE A 129 -8.07 6.74 8.52
CA PHE A 129 -7.35 7.47 7.49
C PHE A 129 -8.33 8.38 6.73
N TYR A 130 -8.00 9.64 6.54
CA TYR A 130 -8.79 10.57 5.75
C TYR A 130 -8.33 10.59 4.29
N ALA A 131 -9.14 10.03 3.41
CA ALA A 131 -8.99 10.18 1.97
C ALA A 131 -9.52 11.57 1.56
N ALA A 132 -8.64 12.46 1.11
CA ALA A 132 -9.01 13.85 0.76
C ALA A 132 -9.89 13.95 -0.51
N GLU A 133 -9.80 12.95 -1.38
CA GLU A 133 -10.53 12.84 -2.64
C GLU A 133 -10.83 11.38 -2.99
N ASP A 134 -11.81 11.18 -3.88
CA ASP A 134 -12.02 9.89 -4.55
C ASP A 134 -10.78 9.55 -5.36
N GLY A 135 -10.13 8.43 -5.08
CA GLY A 135 -8.87 8.09 -5.75
C GLY A 135 -8.37 6.68 -5.50
N ILE A 136 -7.36 6.29 -6.28
CA ILE A 136 -6.61 5.07 -6.02
C ILE A 136 -5.42 5.45 -5.16
N TYR A 137 -5.46 5.00 -3.92
CA TYR A 137 -4.40 5.20 -2.94
C TYR A 137 -3.45 4.02 -3.02
N SER A 138 -2.18 4.30 -3.28
CA SER A 138 -1.10 3.31 -3.15
C SER A 138 -0.44 3.53 -1.81
N PHE A 139 -0.43 2.52 -0.94
CA PHE A 139 0.27 2.54 0.34
C PHE A 139 1.57 1.79 0.23
N PHE A 140 2.62 2.33 0.85
CA PHE A 140 3.97 1.77 0.88
C PHE A 140 4.39 1.64 2.33
N LEU A 141 4.54 0.41 2.80
CA LEU A 141 4.84 0.08 4.18
C LEU A 141 6.23 -0.55 4.24
N ARG A 142 7.17 0.17 4.84
CA ARG A 142 8.54 -0.30 5.09
C ARG A 142 8.69 -0.60 6.57
N SER A 143 9.08 -1.83 6.90
CA SER A 143 9.30 -2.22 8.29
C SER A 143 10.47 -3.20 8.49
N ASP A 144 11.05 -3.10 9.67
CA ASP A 144 12.01 -4.03 10.29
C ASP A 144 11.62 -4.09 11.77
N ASP A 145 11.06 -5.16 12.32
CA ASP A 145 10.65 -6.40 11.65
C ASP A 145 9.28 -6.26 10.95
N GLY A 146 8.29 -7.06 11.35
CA GLY A 146 7.04 -7.26 10.62
C GLY A 146 6.01 -6.17 10.84
N SER A 147 5.16 -5.94 9.85
CA SER A 147 3.99 -5.07 9.97
C SER A 147 2.83 -5.49 9.08
N VAL A 148 1.61 -5.14 9.49
CA VAL A 148 0.39 -5.37 8.70
C VAL A 148 -0.44 -4.11 8.72
N LEU A 149 -0.70 -3.56 7.52
CA LEU A 149 -1.65 -2.47 7.33
C LEU A 149 -3.00 -3.05 6.94
N LYS A 150 -4.04 -2.66 7.68
CA LYS A 150 -5.43 -2.91 7.36
C LYS A 150 -6.16 -1.61 7.09
N ILE A 151 -6.97 -1.62 6.04
CA ILE A 151 -7.93 -0.57 5.69
C ILE A 151 -9.29 -1.24 5.57
N GLN A 152 -10.35 -0.64 6.11
CA GLN A 152 -11.71 -1.22 6.11
C GLN A 152 -11.76 -2.61 6.76
N ASN A 153 -10.98 -2.80 7.84
CA ASN A 153 -10.83 -4.06 8.58
C ASN A 153 -10.30 -5.25 7.75
N LYS A 154 -9.75 -4.98 6.56
CA LYS A 154 -9.13 -6.00 5.69
C LYS A 154 -7.65 -5.70 5.54
N THR A 155 -6.83 -6.76 5.54
CA THR A 155 -5.40 -6.63 5.24
C THR A 155 -5.22 -6.05 3.84
N LEU A 156 -4.54 -4.91 3.77
CA LEU A 156 -4.16 -4.25 2.53
C LEU A 156 -2.69 -4.52 2.21
N VAL A 157 -1.80 -4.35 3.19
CA VAL A 157 -0.38 -4.70 3.05
C VAL A 157 -0.01 -5.71 4.13
N ASP A 158 0.44 -6.88 3.70
CA ASP A 158 0.94 -7.94 4.57
C ASP A 158 2.47 -7.98 4.50
N ASN A 159 3.13 -7.33 5.45
CA ASN A 159 4.57 -7.36 5.67
C ASN A 159 4.90 -8.09 6.98
N ASP A 160 4.15 -9.14 7.33
CA ASP A 160 4.28 -9.81 8.63
C ASP A 160 5.54 -10.69 8.74
N GLY A 161 5.87 -11.09 9.96
CA GLY A 161 7.00 -11.96 10.30
C GLY A 161 8.29 -11.21 10.65
N MET A 162 9.30 -11.98 11.08
CA MET A 162 10.63 -11.43 11.40
C MET A 162 11.48 -11.34 10.14
N HIS A 163 12.00 -10.16 9.84
CA HIS A 163 12.77 -9.88 8.64
C HIS A 163 13.47 -8.51 8.77
N PHE A 164 14.60 -8.35 8.09
CA PHE A 164 15.23 -7.04 7.90
C PHE A 164 14.30 -6.04 7.20
N ALA A 165 14.71 -4.78 7.16
CA ALA A 165 13.98 -3.68 6.52
C ALA A 165 13.60 -3.94 5.05
N ILE A 166 12.35 -4.35 4.82
CA ILE A 166 11.73 -4.53 3.51
C ILE A 166 10.51 -3.63 3.36
N GLU A 167 10.21 -3.26 2.12
CA GLU A 167 9.00 -2.51 1.77
C GLU A 167 8.03 -3.40 1.00
N LYS A 168 6.75 -3.31 1.33
CA LYS A 168 5.65 -3.85 0.54
C LYS A 168 4.63 -2.76 0.25
N SER A 169 3.90 -2.92 -0.84
CA SER A 169 2.90 -1.94 -1.27
C SER A 169 1.63 -2.59 -1.78
N ALA A 170 0.52 -1.90 -1.64
CA ALA A 170 -0.75 -2.29 -2.24
C ALA A 170 -1.60 -1.06 -2.57
N GLN A 171 -2.60 -1.27 -3.43
CA GLN A 171 -3.51 -0.22 -3.88
C GLN A 171 -4.93 -0.48 -3.42
N ILE A 172 -5.66 0.58 -3.10
CA ILE A 172 -7.09 0.55 -2.78
C ILE A 172 -7.79 1.77 -3.38
N ALA A 173 -8.98 1.55 -3.94
CA ALA A 173 -9.83 2.64 -4.43
C ALA A 173 -10.69 3.14 -3.27
N LEU A 174 -10.52 4.39 -2.85
CA LEU A 174 -11.25 4.99 -1.73
C LEU A 174 -12.12 6.15 -2.20
N LYS A 175 -13.35 6.22 -1.70
CA LYS A 175 -14.14 7.46 -1.71
C LYS A 175 -13.51 8.49 -0.77
N LYS A 176 -13.70 9.77 -1.07
CA LYS A 176 -13.39 10.85 -0.14
C LYS A 176 -14.06 10.61 1.22
N GLY A 177 -13.31 10.79 2.30
CA GLY A 177 -13.80 10.68 3.68
C GLY A 177 -12.95 9.77 4.54
N TYR A 178 -13.49 9.35 5.69
CA TYR A 178 -12.78 8.56 6.69
C TYR A 178 -12.89 7.06 6.40
N HIS A 179 -11.78 6.35 6.55
CA HIS A 179 -11.68 4.90 6.36
C HIS A 179 -11.04 4.26 7.58
N PRO A 180 -11.70 3.29 8.25
CA PRO A 180 -11.08 2.47 9.28
C PRO A 180 -9.64 2.06 8.93
N PHE A 181 -8.72 2.41 9.81
CA PHE A 181 -7.29 2.22 9.68
C PHE A 181 -6.76 1.45 10.88
N GLU A 182 -5.96 0.42 10.62
CA GLU A 182 -5.21 -0.29 11.65
C GLU A 182 -3.82 -0.65 11.10
N LEU A 183 -2.77 -0.27 11.83
CA LEU A 183 -1.40 -0.69 11.56
C LEU A 183 -0.88 -1.48 12.76
N LEU A 184 -0.49 -2.73 12.51
CA LEU A 184 0.17 -3.61 13.47
C LEU A 184 1.65 -3.66 13.13
N PHE A 185 2.52 -3.62 14.14
CA PHE A 185 3.98 -3.69 13.95
C PHE A 185 4.63 -4.57 15.02
N LEU A 186 5.68 -5.28 14.65
CA LEU A 186 6.48 -6.18 15.47
C LEU A 186 7.95 -5.76 15.41
N GLU A 187 8.61 -5.71 16.57
CA GLU A 187 10.05 -5.61 16.72
C GLU A 187 10.56 -6.88 17.41
N GLY A 188 11.46 -7.60 16.75
CA GLY A 188 12.10 -8.82 17.23
C GLY A 188 13.39 -8.56 18.02
N GLY A 189 14.06 -7.45 17.76
CA GLY A 189 15.23 -6.95 18.50
C GLY A 189 16.35 -6.46 17.60
N GLY A 190 17.26 -5.65 18.14
CA GLY A 190 18.39 -5.06 17.38
C GLY A 190 18.07 -3.70 16.76
N GLY A 191 16.84 -3.21 16.90
CA GLY A 191 16.38 -1.90 16.42
C GLY A 191 15.41 -2.04 15.25
N TYR A 192 14.55 -1.04 15.07
CA TYR A 192 13.44 -1.13 14.13
C TYR A 192 13.42 -0.03 13.05
N THR A 193 12.71 -0.34 11.96
CA THR A 193 12.18 0.64 11.01
C THR A 193 10.66 0.50 10.96
N LEU A 194 9.93 1.63 10.95
CA LEU A 194 8.51 1.65 10.64
C LEU A 194 8.18 2.93 9.90
N GLN A 195 7.86 2.81 8.62
CA GLN A 195 7.56 3.95 7.75
C GLN A 195 6.34 3.62 6.88
N LEU A 196 5.37 4.54 6.87
CA LEU A 196 4.20 4.45 6.02
C LEU A 196 4.11 5.69 5.13
N GLU A 197 4.02 5.44 3.83
CA GLU A 197 3.85 6.47 2.82
C GLU A 197 2.67 6.13 1.91
N TYR A 198 2.14 7.13 1.22
CA TYR A 198 1.11 6.91 0.21
C TYR A 198 1.24 7.86 -0.98
N SER A 199 0.59 7.48 -2.09
CA SER A 199 0.32 8.35 -3.24
C SER A 199 -1.14 8.19 -3.69
N VAL A 200 -1.65 9.20 -4.39
CA VAL A 200 -3.00 9.17 -4.99
C VAL A 200 -2.87 9.28 -6.51
N GLY A 201 -3.37 8.28 -7.23
CA GLY A 201 -3.18 8.22 -8.68
C GLY A 201 -1.70 8.28 -9.09
N SER A 202 -1.35 9.24 -9.95
CA SER A 202 0.02 9.51 -10.39
C SER A 202 0.76 10.59 -9.59
N ALA A 203 0.16 11.07 -8.48
CA ALA A 203 0.81 12.06 -7.63
C ALA A 203 2.10 11.51 -6.99
N LYS A 204 2.98 12.43 -6.59
CA LYS A 204 4.20 12.06 -5.86
C LYS A 204 3.85 11.36 -4.54
N ARG A 205 4.60 10.30 -4.25
CA ARG A 205 4.58 9.61 -2.96
C ARG A 205 4.98 10.58 -1.84
N LYS A 206 4.30 10.48 -0.69
CA LYS A 206 4.57 11.26 0.52
C LYS A 206 4.36 10.43 1.79
N ALA A 207 5.05 10.79 2.86
CA ALA A 207 4.79 10.23 4.19
C ALA A 207 3.40 10.59 4.70
N VAL A 208 2.80 9.67 5.46
CA VAL A 208 1.62 9.99 6.27
C VAL A 208 1.99 11.01 7.35
N SER A 209 1.01 11.81 7.75
CA SER A 209 1.16 12.92 8.67
C SER A 209 0.01 12.95 9.66
N ALA A 210 0.12 13.79 10.69
CA ALA A 210 -0.95 13.95 11.67
C ALA A 210 -2.29 14.42 11.07
N ALA A 211 -2.26 15.12 9.94
CA ALA A 211 -3.45 15.57 9.25
C ALA A 211 -4.23 14.43 8.55
N ASP A 212 -3.58 13.28 8.36
CA ASP A 212 -4.20 12.13 7.67
C ASP A 212 -5.04 11.26 8.62
N PHE A 213 -4.95 11.48 9.94
CA PHE A 213 -5.52 10.56 10.92
C PHE A 213 -6.44 11.21 11.94
N VAL A 214 -7.54 10.51 12.22
CA VAL A 214 -8.43 10.81 13.34
C VAL A 214 -8.78 9.56 14.13
N VAL A 215 -9.17 9.75 15.38
CA VAL A 215 -9.87 8.78 16.21
C VAL A 215 -11.31 9.23 16.41
N GLU A 216 -12.19 8.26 16.66
CA GLU A 216 -13.55 8.50 17.14
C GLU A 216 -13.75 7.77 18.48
#